data_AF-A0A5M6BPD7-F1
#
_entry.id   AF-A0A5M6BPD7-F1
#
_cell.length_a   1.000
_cell.length_b   1.000
_cell.length_c   1.000
_cell.angle_alpha   90.00
_cell.angle_beta   90.00
_cell.angle_gamma   90.00
#
_symmetry.space_group_name_H-M   'P 1'
#
loop_
_entity.id
_entity.type
_entity.pdbx_description
1 polymer ?
#
loop_
_entity_poly.entity_id
_entity_poly.type
_entity_poly.pdbx_seq_one_letter_code
_entity_poly.pdbx_strand_id
1 'polypeptide(L)'
;MLNAELSTDMDRITQLQDAILDLLTITSTSIDYITKKTNFEQISKAIPTTLQAANGPSRAEYKATIETFVADIIRRSKDIETLAKALPKKDESSIRAQRLAELQDEMKIANQEYKAALAQSEELLGELQAALDQALEEPVNIETTKYVNKTGQDNDAEQQDVL
;
A
#
# COMPACT_ATOMS: atom_id res chain seq x y z
N MET A 1 0.68 -4.94 9.74
CA MET A 1 -0.22 -5.64 8.78
C MET A 1 -1.64 -5.08 8.79
N LEU A 2 -2.21 -4.71 9.94
CA LEU A 2 -3.60 -4.22 10.02
C LEU A 2 -3.87 -2.86 9.31
N ASN A 3 -2.91 -1.92 9.36
CA ASN A 3 -3.03 -0.66 8.61
C ASN A 3 -3.11 -0.89 7.09
N ALA A 4 -2.45 -1.95 6.59
CA ALA A 4 -2.53 -2.31 5.18
C ALA A 4 -3.90 -2.90 4.85
N GLU A 5 -4.44 -3.79 5.69
CA GLU A 5 -5.78 -4.38 5.52
C GLU A 5 -6.88 -3.30 5.57
N LEU A 6 -6.85 -2.40 6.56
CA LEU A 6 -7.86 -1.34 6.71
C LEU A 6 -7.77 -0.27 5.61
N SER A 7 -6.54 0.06 5.18
CA SER A 7 -6.30 0.93 4.03
C SER A 7 -6.80 0.28 2.74
N THR A 8 -6.58 -1.03 2.57
CA THR A 8 -7.03 -1.80 1.40
C THR A 8 -8.56 -1.91 1.36
N ASP A 9 -9.21 -2.07 2.52
CA ASP A 9 -10.67 -2.12 2.63
C ASP A 9 -11.31 -0.76 2.28
N MET A 10 -10.74 0.34 2.79
CA MET A 10 -11.20 1.70 2.49
C MET A 10 -10.97 2.07 1.01
N ASP A 11 -9.84 1.63 0.45
CA ASP A 11 -9.52 1.79 -0.97
C ASP A 11 -10.53 1.03 -1.86
N ARG A 12 -10.88 -0.22 -1.51
CA ARG A 12 -11.90 -0.99 -2.25
C ARG A 12 -13.30 -0.39 -2.21
N ILE A 13 -13.70 0.17 -1.06
CA ILE A 13 -14.98 0.86 -0.94
C ILE A 13 -15.01 2.12 -1.82
N THR A 14 -13.91 2.89 -1.81
CA THR A 14 -13.77 4.09 -2.65
C THR A 14 -13.81 3.72 -4.14
N GLN A 15 -13.09 2.67 -4.54
CA GLN A 15 -13.11 2.15 -5.91
C GLN A 15 -14.52 1.71 -6.36
N LEU A 16 -15.29 1.06 -5.48
CA LEU A 16 -16.67 0.69 -5.79
C LEU A 16 -17.57 1.91 -5.94
N GLN A 17 -17.41 2.92 -5.07
CA GLN A 17 -18.16 4.16 -5.16
C GLN A 17 -17.90 4.88 -6.50
N ASP A 18 -16.63 5.00 -6.89
CA ASP A 18 -16.23 5.61 -8.16
C ASP A 18 -16.79 4.83 -9.35
N ALA A 19 -16.71 3.50 -9.32
CA ALA A 19 -17.26 2.65 -10.38
C ALA A 19 -18.79 2.82 -10.54
N ILE A 20 -19.53 2.99 -9.43
CA ILE A 20 -20.98 3.24 -9.45
C ILE A 20 -21.29 4.63 -10.01
N LEU A 21 -20.54 5.66 -9.57
CA LEU A 21 -20.69 7.02 -10.07
C LEU A 21 -20.40 7.12 -11.57
N ASP A 22 -19.37 6.41 -12.02
CA ASP A 22 -19.03 6.32 -13.44
C ASP A 22 -20.13 5.63 -14.24
N LEU A 23 -20.69 4.52 -13.75
CA LEU A 23 -21.81 3.84 -14.41
C LEU A 23 -23.03 4.77 -14.54
N LEU A 24 -23.37 5.49 -13.49
CA LEU A 24 -24.46 6.49 -13.51
C LEU A 24 -24.19 7.60 -14.52
N THR A 25 -22.95 8.11 -14.55
CA THR A 25 -22.53 9.16 -15.48
C THR A 25 -22.61 8.70 -16.93
N ILE A 26 -22.11 7.49 -17.24
CA ILE A 26 -22.19 6.88 -18.57
C ILE A 26 -23.66 6.66 -18.97
N THR A 27 -24.49 6.19 -18.04
CA THR A 27 -25.91 5.95 -18.31
C THR A 27 -26.63 7.26 -18.62
N SER A 28 -26.43 8.29 -17.80
CA SER A 28 -27.04 9.61 -18.01
C SER A 28 -26.59 10.24 -19.34
N THR A 29 -25.29 10.18 -19.64
CA THR A 29 -24.76 10.73 -20.90
C THR A 29 -25.23 9.94 -22.13
N SER A 30 -25.40 8.62 -22.01
CA SER A 30 -25.96 7.78 -23.08
C SER A 30 -27.42 8.10 -23.37
N ILE A 31 -28.25 8.33 -22.33
CA ILE A 31 -29.65 8.75 -22.48
C ILE A 31 -29.73 10.14 -23.11
N ASP A 32 -28.88 11.05 -22.67
CA ASP A 32 -28.80 12.41 -23.22
C ASP A 32 -28.39 12.38 -24.70
N TYR A 33 -27.42 11.54 -25.06
CA TYR A 33 -27.01 11.33 -26.44
C TYR A 33 -28.16 10.76 -27.27
N ILE A 34 -28.82 9.70 -26.79
CA ILE A 34 -29.95 9.08 -27.49
C ILE A 34 -31.04 10.12 -27.72
N THR A 35 -31.40 10.91 -26.72
CA THR A 35 -32.53 11.85 -26.79
C THR A 35 -32.24 13.08 -27.65
N LYS A 36 -31.01 13.62 -27.60
CA LYS A 36 -30.64 14.88 -28.27
C LYS A 36 -30.09 14.70 -29.69
N LYS A 37 -29.52 13.53 -30.02
CA LYS A 37 -28.87 13.25 -31.31
C LYS A 37 -29.69 12.36 -32.26
N THR A 38 -30.95 12.03 -31.95
CA THR A 38 -31.82 11.28 -32.88
C THR A 38 -32.09 12.08 -34.16
N ASN A 39 -31.89 11.43 -35.30
CA ASN A 39 -32.38 11.90 -36.59
C ASN A 39 -33.75 11.28 -36.91
N PHE A 40 -34.63 12.06 -37.55
CA PHE A 40 -35.91 11.56 -38.03
C PHE A 40 -35.73 10.75 -39.31
N GLU A 41 -36.26 9.52 -39.33
CA GLU A 41 -36.25 8.65 -40.51
C GLU A 41 -37.55 8.82 -41.32
N GLN A 42 -37.42 8.97 -42.64
CA GLN A 42 -38.57 9.13 -43.53
C GLN A 42 -39.19 7.75 -43.84
N ILE A 43 -40.37 7.50 -43.29
CA ILE A 43 -41.06 6.21 -43.41
C ILE A 43 -41.74 6.04 -44.80
N SER A 44 -42.06 7.15 -45.47
CA SER A 44 -42.72 7.15 -46.78
C SER A 44 -42.08 8.14 -47.75
N LYS A 45 -41.73 7.66 -48.95
CA LYS A 45 -41.16 8.49 -50.05
C LYS A 45 -42.12 9.56 -50.56
N ALA A 46 -43.41 9.46 -50.26
CA ALA A 46 -44.43 10.39 -50.73
C ALA A 46 -44.54 11.69 -49.90
N ILE A 47 -43.99 11.71 -48.67
CA ILE A 47 -44.11 12.85 -47.76
C ILE A 47 -42.70 13.39 -47.47
N PRO A 48 -42.31 14.56 -47.99
CA PRO A 48 -40.97 15.11 -47.78
C PRO A 48 -40.72 15.41 -46.29
N THR A 49 -39.50 15.10 -45.82
CA THR A 49 -39.08 15.31 -44.43
C THR A 49 -38.97 16.79 -44.12
N THR A 50 -39.75 17.27 -43.14
CA THR A 50 -39.83 18.69 -42.77
C THR A 50 -38.83 19.12 -41.68
N LEU A 51 -38.24 18.16 -40.95
CA LEU A 51 -37.29 18.40 -39.88
C LEU A 51 -36.05 17.52 -40.06
N GLN A 52 -34.91 18.15 -40.33
CA GLN A 52 -33.60 17.49 -40.28
C GLN A 52 -32.80 18.13 -39.15
N ALA A 53 -32.17 17.33 -38.28
CA ALA A 53 -31.22 17.86 -37.33
C ALA A 53 -29.97 18.29 -38.12
N ALA A 54 -29.59 19.57 -38.02
CA ALA A 54 -28.58 20.18 -38.87
C ALA A 54 -27.20 19.48 -38.88
N ASN A 55 -26.90 18.62 -37.90
CA ASN A 55 -25.66 17.85 -37.76
C ASN A 55 -25.86 16.51 -37.00
N GLY A 56 -26.94 15.78 -37.31
CA GLY A 56 -27.19 14.48 -36.69
C GLY A 56 -26.30 13.36 -37.29
N PRO A 57 -25.82 12.40 -36.49
CA PRO A 57 -24.98 11.29 -36.96
C PRO A 57 -25.72 10.43 -37.99
N SER A 58 -24.97 9.76 -38.88
CA SER A 58 -25.56 8.77 -39.77
C SER A 58 -26.16 7.61 -38.97
N ARG A 59 -27.13 6.90 -39.54
CA ARG A 59 -27.79 5.75 -38.89
C ARG A 59 -26.78 4.66 -38.47
N ALA A 60 -25.74 4.46 -39.28
CA ALA A 60 -24.67 3.51 -38.99
C ALA A 60 -23.83 3.96 -37.79
N GLU A 61 -23.42 5.23 -37.74
CA GLU A 61 -22.65 5.80 -36.64
C GLU A 61 -23.47 5.86 -35.33
N TYR A 62 -24.75 6.22 -35.42
CA TYR A 62 -25.65 6.25 -34.26
C TYR A 62 -25.81 4.85 -33.65
N LYS A 63 -26.02 3.82 -34.50
CA LYS A 63 -26.11 2.43 -34.04
C LYS A 63 -24.79 1.95 -33.42
N ALA A 64 -23.66 2.21 -34.07
CA ALA A 64 -22.34 1.83 -33.55
C ALA A 64 -22.02 2.52 -32.20
N THR A 65 -22.45 3.77 -32.05
CA THR A 65 -22.28 4.53 -30.80
C THR A 65 -23.14 3.93 -29.68
N ILE A 66 -24.39 3.56 -29.96
CA ILE A 66 -25.26 2.87 -28.98
C ILE A 66 -24.67 1.52 -28.59
N GLU A 67 -24.21 0.71 -29.55
CA GLU A 67 -23.57 -0.58 -29.26
C GLU A 67 -22.35 -0.41 -28.35
N THR A 68 -21.57 0.66 -28.55
CA THR A 68 -20.43 1.01 -27.69
C THR A 68 -20.88 1.36 -26.27
N PHE A 69 -21.92 2.18 -26.10
CA PHE A 69 -22.45 2.50 -24.77
C PHE A 69 -22.98 1.28 -24.04
N VAL A 70 -23.71 0.39 -24.74
CA VAL A 70 -24.22 -0.85 -24.15
C VAL A 70 -23.07 -1.75 -23.72
N ALA A 71 -22.03 -1.89 -24.54
CA ALA A 71 -20.85 -2.68 -24.21
C ALA A 71 -20.14 -2.13 -22.96
N ASP A 72 -20.00 -0.81 -22.85
CA ASP A 72 -19.35 -0.15 -21.71
C ASP A 72 -20.17 -0.31 -20.42
N ILE A 73 -21.50 -0.15 -20.49
CA ILE A 73 -22.42 -0.39 -19.37
C ILE A 73 -22.32 -1.84 -18.87
N ILE A 74 -22.31 -2.83 -19.77
CA ILE A 74 -22.19 -4.24 -19.40
C ILE A 74 -20.84 -4.51 -18.74
N ARG A 75 -19.75 -3.95 -19.27
CA ARG A 75 -18.41 -4.10 -18.68
C ARG A 75 -18.38 -3.53 -17.26
N ARG A 76 -18.81 -2.28 -17.10
CA ARG A 76 -18.81 -1.58 -15.80
C ARG A 76 -19.71 -2.28 -14.78
N SER A 77 -20.83 -2.84 -15.21
CA SER A 77 -21.73 -3.62 -14.34
C SER A 77 -21.06 -4.90 -13.83
N LYS A 78 -20.27 -5.58 -14.65
CA LYS A 78 -19.49 -6.76 -14.23
C LYS A 78 -18.34 -6.39 -13.31
N ASP A 79 -17.69 -5.25 -13.55
CA ASP A 79 -16.63 -4.73 -12.70
C ASP A 79 -17.19 -4.43 -11.29
N ILE A 80 -18.35 -3.79 -11.20
CA ILE A 80 -19.08 -3.55 -9.95
C ILE A 80 -19.43 -4.87 -9.25
N GLU A 81 -19.91 -5.88 -9.97
CA GLU A 81 -20.23 -7.19 -9.37
C GLU A 81 -18.98 -7.86 -8.78
N THR A 82 -17.85 -7.73 -9.47
CA THR A 82 -16.56 -8.28 -9.02
C THR A 82 -16.05 -7.53 -7.79
N LEU A 83 -16.11 -6.20 -7.80
CA LEU A 83 -15.74 -5.35 -6.66
C LEU A 83 -16.65 -5.59 -5.45
N ALA A 84 -17.96 -5.75 -5.67
CA ALA A 84 -18.91 -6.06 -4.61
C ALA A 84 -18.65 -7.43 -3.96
N LYS A 85 -18.21 -8.43 -4.72
CA LYS A 85 -17.78 -9.73 -4.18
C LYS A 85 -16.44 -9.64 -3.42
N ALA A 86 -15.58 -8.70 -3.81
CA ALA A 86 -14.31 -8.44 -3.13
C ALA A 86 -14.47 -7.59 -1.87
N LEU A 87 -15.68 -7.12 -1.55
CA LEU A 87 -15.94 -6.41 -0.30
C LEU A 87 -15.81 -7.35 0.89
N PRO A 88 -15.19 -6.86 1.98
CA PRO A 88 -15.10 -7.62 3.22
C PRO A 88 -16.50 -7.88 3.81
N LYS A 89 -16.75 -9.11 4.29
CA LYS A 89 -18.07 -9.47 4.84
C LYS A 89 -18.29 -8.86 6.22
N LYS A 90 -19.55 -8.50 6.50
CA LYS A 90 -19.97 -7.86 7.76
C LYS A 90 -19.70 -8.73 9.01
N ASP A 91 -19.74 -10.05 8.86
CA ASP A 91 -19.52 -11.01 9.95
C ASP A 91 -18.07 -11.02 10.49
N GLU A 92 -17.12 -10.46 9.75
CA GLU A 92 -15.72 -10.35 10.18
C GLU A 92 -15.47 -9.17 11.14
N SER A 93 -16.46 -8.30 11.35
CA SER A 93 -16.28 -7.08 12.16
C SER A 93 -15.95 -7.38 13.63
N SER A 94 -16.58 -8.39 14.25
CA SER A 94 -16.28 -8.74 15.64
C SER A 94 -14.90 -9.37 15.78
N ILE A 95 -14.51 -10.21 14.83
CA ILE A 95 -13.18 -10.84 14.77
C ILE A 95 -12.11 -9.77 14.57
N ARG A 96 -12.37 -8.77 13.71
CA ARG A 96 -11.46 -7.63 13.53
C ARG A 96 -11.36 -6.76 14.76
N ALA A 97 -12.46 -6.52 15.48
CA ALA A 97 -12.45 -5.77 16.73
C ALA A 97 -11.62 -6.49 17.80
N GLN A 98 -11.76 -7.82 17.90
CA GLN A 98 -10.96 -8.64 18.80
C GLN A 98 -9.47 -8.63 18.40
N ARG A 99 -9.16 -8.83 17.12
CA ARG A 99 -7.78 -8.74 16.60
C ARG A 99 -7.16 -7.36 16.79
N LEU A 100 -7.95 -6.30 16.69
CA LEU A 100 -7.52 -4.93 16.96
C LEU A 100 -7.16 -4.73 18.44
N ALA A 101 -7.94 -5.31 19.35
CA ALA A 101 -7.64 -5.27 20.78
C ALA A 101 -6.35 -6.06 21.11
N GLU A 102 -6.17 -7.24 20.53
CA GLU A 102 -4.94 -8.03 20.66
C GLU A 102 -3.72 -7.25 20.16
N LEU A 103 -3.80 -6.65 18.96
CA LEU A 103 -2.73 -5.81 18.42
C LEU A 103 -2.45 -4.57 19.26
N GLN A 104 -3.47 -3.97 19.88
CA GLN A 104 -3.28 -2.85 20.80
C GLN A 104 -2.49 -3.25 22.04
N ASP A 105 -2.74 -4.45 22.57
CA ASP A 105 -2.00 -4.95 23.72
C ASP A 105 -0.57 -5.36 23.34
N GLU A 106 -0.37 -6.00 22.19
CA GLU A 106 0.98 -6.24 21.63
C GLU A 106 1.75 -4.93 21.45
N MET A 107 1.10 -3.89 20.93
CA MET A 107 1.69 -2.55 20.76
C MET A 107 2.06 -1.89 22.09
N LYS A 108 1.29 -2.11 23.16
CA LYS A 108 1.64 -1.60 24.49
C LYS A 108 2.88 -2.30 25.04
N ILE A 109 2.95 -3.62 24.91
CA ILE A 109 4.08 -4.42 25.37
C ILE A 109 5.35 -4.02 24.60
N ALA A 110 5.29 -3.98 23.26
CA ALA A 110 6.42 -3.56 22.44
C ALA A 110 6.89 -2.12 22.74
N ASN A 111 5.96 -1.20 23.03
CA ASN A 111 6.32 0.15 23.46
C ASN A 111 6.98 0.19 24.84
N GLN A 112 6.57 -0.68 25.76
CA GLN A 112 7.21 -0.78 27.08
C GLN A 112 8.62 -1.34 26.96
N GLU A 113 8.81 -2.40 26.17
CA GLU A 113 10.12 -2.96 25.86
C GLU A 113 11.03 -1.93 25.18
N TYR A 114 10.50 -1.19 24.21
CA TYR A 114 11.23 -0.11 23.55
C TYR A 114 11.70 0.96 24.55
N LYS A 115 10.83 1.41 25.47
CA LYS A 115 11.20 2.38 26.51
C LYS A 115 12.25 1.84 27.46
N ALA A 116 12.15 0.57 27.84
CA ALA A 116 13.12 -0.07 28.72
C ALA A 116 14.50 -0.18 28.05
N ALA A 117 14.55 -0.61 26.78
CA ALA A 117 15.77 -0.67 26.00
C ALA A 117 16.40 0.72 25.78
N LEU A 118 15.57 1.75 25.59
CA LEU A 118 16.03 3.13 25.46
C LEU A 118 16.67 3.61 26.76
N ALA A 119 16.04 3.40 27.91
CA ALA A 119 16.58 3.78 29.20
C ALA A 119 17.93 3.10 29.49
N GLN A 120 18.05 1.79 29.19
CA GLN A 120 19.33 1.07 29.32
C GLN A 120 20.41 1.64 28.38
N SER A 121 20.03 2.04 27.17
CA SER A 121 20.97 2.63 26.22
C SER A 121 21.43 4.02 26.67
N GLU A 122 20.54 4.82 27.26
CA GLU A 122 20.86 6.13 27.84
C GLU A 122 21.78 6.00 29.06
N GLU A 123 21.53 5.03 29.94
CA GLU A 123 22.37 4.72 31.10
C GLU A 123 23.78 4.32 30.67
N LEU A 124 23.90 3.36 29.73
CA LEU A 124 25.19 2.91 29.21
C LEU A 124 25.95 4.05 28.51
N LEU A 125 25.23 4.96 27.83
CA LEU A 125 25.83 6.13 27.19
C LEU A 125 26.36 7.13 28.23
N GLY A 126 25.65 7.30 29.35
CA GLY A 126 26.12 8.08 30.50
C GLY A 126 27.37 7.47 31.15
N GLU A 127 27.40 6.15 31.32
CA GLU A 127 28.59 5.44 31.82
C GLU A 127 29.78 5.57 30.87
N LEU A 128 29.56 5.42 29.56
CA LEU A 128 30.60 5.60 28.55
C LEU A 128 31.16 7.03 28.56
N GLN A 129 30.29 8.04 28.66
CA GLN A 129 30.71 9.44 28.77
C GLN A 129 31.55 9.69 30.02
N ALA A 130 31.10 9.19 31.18
CA ALA A 130 31.85 9.31 32.43
C ALA A 130 33.21 8.60 32.37
N ALA A 131 33.28 7.40 31.78
CA ALA A 131 34.53 6.68 31.58
C ALA A 131 35.48 7.42 30.62
N LEU A 132 34.94 8.06 29.57
CA LEU A 132 35.74 8.85 28.63
C LEU A 132 36.29 10.12 29.30
N ASP A 133 35.48 10.81 30.09
CA ASP A 133 35.89 12.01 30.83
C ASP A 133 36.96 11.66 31.87
N GLN A 134 36.81 10.55 32.59
CA GLN A 134 37.82 10.06 33.53
C GLN A 134 39.14 9.66 32.83
N ALA A 135 39.07 9.03 31.66
CA ALA A 135 40.25 8.69 30.86
C ALA A 135 40.94 9.92 30.23
N LEU A 136 40.20 11.02 30.02
CA LEU A 136 40.73 12.30 29.55
C LEU A 136 41.30 13.16 30.69
N GLU A 137 40.83 12.98 31.93
CA GLU A 137 41.34 13.66 33.13
C GLU A 137 42.61 13.00 33.72
N GLU A 138 42.88 11.72 33.44
CA GLU A 138 44.15 11.09 33.76
C GLU A 138 45.26 11.57 32.79
N PRO A 139 46.29 12.30 33.26
CA PRO A 139 47.44 12.60 32.42
C PRO A 139 48.16 11.29 32.12
N VAL A 140 48.01 10.81 30.88
CA VAL A 140 48.76 9.66 30.35
C VAL A 140 50.26 10.00 30.41
N ASN A 141 50.91 9.61 31.50
CA ASN A 141 52.36 9.64 31.61
C ASN A 141 52.89 8.41 30.86
N ILE A 142 53.21 8.62 29.58
CA ILE A 142 53.72 7.60 28.69
C ILE A 142 55.18 7.29 29.08
N GLU A 143 55.39 6.57 30.18
CA GLU A 143 56.68 5.93 30.44
C GLU A 143 56.84 4.75 29.49
N THR A 144 57.53 5.01 28.39
CA THR A 144 58.00 4.03 27.41
C THR A 144 58.95 3.03 28.09
N THR A 145 58.39 1.96 28.65
CA THR A 145 59.17 0.81 29.10
C THR A 145 59.70 0.07 27.86
N LYS A 146 60.99 0.30 27.59
CA LYS A 146 61.78 -0.41 26.60
C LYS A 146 61.71 -1.92 26.85
N TYR A 147 60.98 -2.65 25.99
CA TYR A 147 61.15 -4.10 25.89
C TYR A 147 62.49 -4.39 25.21
N VAL A 148 63.47 -4.77 26.03
CA VAL A 148 64.71 -5.41 25.60
C VAL A 148 64.34 -6.80 25.09
N ASN A 149 64.32 -6.96 23.76
CA ASN A 149 64.20 -8.27 23.13
C ASN A 149 65.54 -9.00 23.28
N LYS A 150 65.62 -9.98 24.19
CA LYS A 150 66.67 -11.00 24.19
C LYS A 150 66.12 -12.26 23.54
N THR A 151 66.33 -12.37 22.22
CA THR A 151 66.31 -13.64 21.52
C THR A 151 67.64 -14.36 21.76
N GLY A 152 67.56 -15.51 22.43
CA GLY A 152 68.65 -16.48 22.62
C GLY A 152 68.04 -17.69 23.33
N GLN A 153 67.60 -18.68 22.55
CA GLN A 153 68.21 -20.02 22.54
C GLN A 153 68.09 -20.72 23.89
N ASP A 154 67.21 -21.73 23.97
CA ASP A 154 67.69 -23.10 24.16
C ASP A 154 66.62 -24.10 23.69
N ASN A 155 67.11 -25.05 22.89
CA ASN A 155 66.42 -26.26 22.46
C ASN A 155 66.39 -27.26 23.63
N ASP A 156 65.39 -28.15 23.62
CA ASP A 156 65.50 -29.60 23.87
C ASP A 156 64.05 -30.12 24.04
N ALA A 157 63.49 -30.74 23.01
CA ALA A 157 63.48 -32.19 22.80
C ALA A 157 62.71 -32.95 23.89
N GLU A 158 61.51 -33.44 23.56
CA GLU A 158 61.20 -34.87 23.64
C GLU A 158 59.90 -35.20 22.89
N GLN A 159 60.04 -36.20 22.02
CA GLN A 159 59.01 -36.83 21.22
C GLN A 159 58.31 -37.92 22.05
N GLN A 160 57.08 -38.25 21.63
CA GLN A 160 56.55 -39.60 21.33
C GLN A 160 55.11 -39.77 21.87
N ASP A 161 54.10 -39.90 21.02
CA ASP A 161 53.71 -41.06 20.16
C ASP A 161 52.67 -41.89 20.94
N VAL A 162 51.45 -42.11 20.44
CA VAL A 162 50.96 -43.35 19.80
C VAL A 162 49.46 -43.43 20.22
N LEU A 163 48.41 -43.79 19.48
CA LEU A 163 48.13 -44.33 18.14
C LEU A 163 46.72 -43.87 17.75
#